data_AF-A0A194QXR8-F1
#
_entry.id   AF-A0A194QXR8-F1
#
_cell.length_a   1.000
_cell.length_b   1.000
_cell.length_c   1.000
_cell.angle_alpha   90.00
_cell.angle_beta   90.00
_cell.angle_gamma   90.00
#
_symmetry.space_group_name_H-M   'P 1'
#
loop_
_entity.id
_entity.type
_entity.pdbx_description
1 polymer ?
#
loop_
_entity_poly.entity_id
_entity_poly.type
_entity_poly.pdbx_seq_one_letter_code
_entity_poly.pdbx_strand_id
1 'polypeptide(L)' 'MAIFGITGRYIYVAIPLTGFFIGKFLDDQETLRMTSFRDKSCLYGGNVKDGDPPTWP' A
#
# COMPACT_ATOMS: atom_id res chain seq x y z
N MET A 1 -6.84 35.53 -0.75
CA MET A 1 -7.80 35.05 -1.76
C MET A 1 -8.08 33.59 -1.52
N ALA A 2 -9.31 33.24 -1.13
CA ALA A 2 -9.74 31.84 -1.07
C ALA A 2 -10.40 31.51 -2.42
N ILE A 3 -9.94 30.47 -3.09
CA ILE A 3 -10.56 29.96 -4.31
C ILE A 3 -11.53 28.87 -3.85
N PHE A 4 -12.83 29.05 -4.08
CA PHE A 4 -13.90 28.12 -3.66
C PHE A 4 -13.91 27.74 -2.17
N GLY A 5 -13.62 28.69 -1.26
CA GLY A 5 -13.61 28.42 0.20
C GLY A 5 -12.40 27.63 0.70
N ILE A 6 -11.53 27.16 -0.20
CA ILE A 6 -10.26 26.55 0.15
C ILE A 6 -9.29 27.68 0.52
N THR A 7 -8.98 27.75 1.80
CA THR A 7 -7.98 28.66 2.35
C THR A 7 -6.63 27.95 2.41
N GLY A 8 -5.52 28.67 2.28
CA GLY A 8 -4.16 28.11 2.38
C GLY A 8 -3.88 27.34 3.67
N ARG A 9 -4.73 27.44 4.70
CA ARG A 9 -4.67 26.63 5.93
C ARG A 9 -4.87 25.13 5.67
N TYR A 10 -5.63 24.73 4.64
CA TYR A 10 -5.84 23.31 4.33
C TYR A 10 -4.56 22.63 3.82
N ILE A 11 -3.57 23.39 3.37
CA ILE A 11 -2.26 22.88 2.93
C ILE A 11 -1.56 22.12 4.07
N TYR A 12 -1.70 22.58 5.31
CA TYR A 12 -1.10 21.93 6.48
C TYR A 12 -1.62 20.51 6.75
N VAL A 13 -2.82 20.19 6.26
CA VAL A 13 -3.41 18.85 6.37
C VAL A 13 -3.23 18.08 5.06
N ALA A 14 -3.38 18.76 3.92
CA ALA A 14 -3.27 18.15 2.61
C ALA A 14 -1.86 17.60 2.32
N ILE A 15 -0.79 18.32 2.72
CA ILE A 15 0.59 17.86 2.48
C ILE A 15 0.89 16.57 3.24
N PRO A 16 0.71 16.47 4.57
CA PRO A 16 0.95 15.22 5.29
C PRO A 16 0.12 14.05 4.78
N LEU A 17 -1.17 14.27 4.49
CA LEU A 17 -2.04 13.21 3.96
C LEU A 17 -1.54 12.72 2.59
N THR A 18 -1.19 13.65 1.69
CA THR A 18 -0.66 13.29 0.37
C THR A 18 0.63 12.50 0.49
N GLY A 19 1.55 12.93 1.37
CA GLY A 19 2.79 12.20 1.65
C GLY A 19 2.53 10.78 2.17
N PHE A 20 1.58 10.62 3.10
CA PHE A 20 1.19 9.30 3.62
C PHE A 20 0.65 8.38 2.52
N PHE A 21 -0.28 8.87 1.69
CA PHE A 21 -0.87 8.04 0.63
C PHE A 21 0.15 7.66 -0.44
N ILE A 22 1.06 8.57 -0.79
CA ILE A 22 2.17 8.26 -1.72
C ILE A 22 3.11 7.24 -1.10
N GLY A 23 3.50 7.41 0.16
CA GLY A 23 4.36 6.45 0.86
C GLY A 23 3.75 5.05 0.90
N LYS A 24 2.48 4.95 1.32
CA LYS A 24 1.73 3.69 1.30
C LYS A 24 1.70 3.06 -0.09
N PHE A 25 1.44 3.84 -1.13
CA PHE A 25 1.40 3.34 -2.49
C PHE A 25 2.75 2.76 -2.94
N LEU A 26 3.86 3.38 -2.55
CA LEU A 26 5.20 2.87 -2.83
C LEU A 26 5.49 1.57 -2.05
N ASP A 27 5.11 1.50 -0.78
CA ASP A 27 5.25 0.29 0.05
C ASP A 27 4.42 -0.89 -0.49
N ASP A 28 3.21 -0.63 -0.98
CA ASP A 28 2.35 -1.63 -1.60
C ASP A 28 2.99 -2.17 -2.90
N GLN A 29 3.63 -1.31 -3.71
CA GLN A 29 4.38 -1.75 -4.89
C GLN A 29 5.61 -2.57 -4.55
N GLU A 30 6.36 -2.18 -3.52
CA GLU A 30 7.53 -2.95 -3.05
C GLU A 30 7.08 -4.33 -2.55
N THR A 31 5.96 -4.39 -1.83
CA THR A 31 5.34 -5.65 -1.38
C THR A 31 5.03 -6.57 -2.56
N LEU A 32 4.46 -6.03 -3.65
CA LEU A 32 4.21 -6.79 -4.88
C LEU A 32 5.49 -7.29 -5.55
N ARG A 33 6.62 -6.60 -5.41
CA ARG A 33 7.94 -7.07 -5.87
C ARG A 33 8.50 -8.19 -4.99
N MET A 34 8.13 -8.22 -3.71
CA MET A 34 8.62 -9.17 -2.70
C MET A 34 7.80 -10.47 -2.61
N THR A 35 7.03 -10.85 -3.64
CA THR A 35 6.18 -12.05 -3.62
C THR A 35 6.89 -13.33 -4.10
N SER A 36 8.19 -13.28 -4.41
CA SER A 36 8.92 -14.43 -4.99
C SER A 36 9.00 -15.65 -4.06
N PHE A 37 9.10 -15.41 -2.75
CA PHE A 37 9.13 -16.44 -1.70
C PHE A 37 7.79 -16.64 -0.97
N ARG A 38 6.74 -15.99 -1.47
CA ARG A 38 5.39 -16.15 -0.94
C ARG A 38 4.95 -17.61 -1.01
N ASP A 39 4.29 -18.08 0.06
CA ASP A 39 3.75 -19.45 0.19
C ASP A 39 4.79 -20.57 0.00
N LYS A 40 6.07 -20.27 0.27
CA LYS A 40 7.20 -21.23 0.20
C LYS A 40 7.99 -21.36 1.50
N SER A 41 7.54 -20.69 2.57
CA SER A 41 8.20 -20.77 3.87
C SER A 41 7.99 -22.14 4.52
N CYS A 42 8.87 -22.53 5.45
CA CYS A 42 8.74 -23.82 6.15
C CYS A 42 7.42 -23.96 6.93
N LEU A 43 6.87 -22.84 7.43
CA LEU A 43 5.64 -22.82 8.24
C LEU A 43 4.36 -22.72 7.42
N TYR A 44 4.39 -21.99 6.30
CA TYR A 44 3.18 -21.67 5.51
C TYR A 44 3.22 -22.20 4.08
N GLY A 45 4.28 -22.93 3.72
CA GLY A 45 4.43 -23.54 2.40
C GLY A 45 3.41 -24.64 2.17
N GLY A 46 2.68 -24.55 1.05
CA GLY A 46 1.67 -25.55 0.66
C GLY A 46 0.29 -25.37 1.31
N ASN A 47 0.05 -24.29 2.05
CA ASN A 47 -1.29 -23.98 2.59
C ASN A 47 -2.28 -23.48 1.52
N VAL A 48 -1.78 -22.99 0.38
CA VAL A 48 -2.59 -22.53 -0.76
C VAL A 48 -2.79 -23.69 -1.72
N LYS A 49 -4.05 -23.99 -2.07
CA LYS A 49 -4.37 -25.04 -3.04
C LYS A 49 -4.13 -24.54 -4.46
N ASP A 50 -3.93 -25.47 -5.39
CA ASP A 50 -3.82 -25.15 -6.80
C ASP A 50 -5.11 -24.46 -7.29
N GLY A 51 -4.99 -23.20 -7.70
CA GLY A 51 -6.10 -22.37 -8.18
C GLY A 51 -6.64 -21.36 -7.16
N ASP A 52 -6.27 -21.46 -5.88
CA ASP A 52 -6.61 -20.46 -4.87
C ASP A 52 -5.74 -19.19 -5.03
N PRO A 53 -6.26 -18.01 -4.66
CA PRO A 53 -5.45 -16.80 -4.60
C PRO A 53 -4.31 -16.96 -3.59
N PRO A 54 -3.18 -16.26 -3.82
CA PRO A 54 -2.05 -16.28 -2.89
C PRO A 54 -2.44 -15.75 -1.51
N THR A 55 -1.70 -16.12 -0.46
CA THR A 55 -2.03 -15.70 0.92
C THR A 55 -1.94 -14.18 1.13
N TRP A 56 -1.04 -13.50 0.39
CA TRP A 56 -0.86 -12.04 0.48
C TRP A 56 -0.07 -11.46 -0.72
N PRO A 57 -0.11 -10.16 -1.02
CA PRO A 57 -1.12 -9.23 -0.52
C PRO A 57 -2.52 -9.71 -0.91
#